data_AF-A0A971TQU4-F1
#
_entry.id   AF-A0A971TQU4-F1
#
_cell.length_a   1.000
_cell.length_b   1.000
_cell.length_c   1.000
_cell.angle_alpha   90.00
_cell.angle_beta   90.00
_cell.angle_gamma   90.00
#
_symmetry.space_group_name_H-M   'P 1'
#
loop_
_entity.id
_entity.type
_entity.pdbx_description
1 polymer ?
#
loop_
_entity_poly.entity_id
_entity_poly.type
_entity_poly.pdbx_seq_one_letter_code
_entity_poly.pdbx_strand_id
1 'polypeptide(L)'
;MSDSRPDAPAALPHRDQNFGVLIVTICLALPLAGCDRFRSGPPTASTACAQAGTSLAATFDCLREHYADRGYAALTPYIAPESRKRLLDLLLAVDTLLAANSGTQKAIRTACPEVDPHCFDLTALRDSLDLFARDLQVIRHEENGNDGTITARIGTEGKVIHLRFRREAGKWVYVPGHLAPDLASRVRDVARGLDRMTLVLSNTKQITPPGLAREYEIRVQPKLRRLRAAATSQPASS
;
A
#
# COMPACT_ATOMS: atom_id res chain seq x y z
N MET A 1 34.29 -36.37 44.60
CA MET A 1 33.30 -35.46 45.23
C MET A 1 33.18 -34.28 44.29
N SER A 2 32.55 -34.46 43.12
CA SER A 2 31.09 -34.55 42.92
C SER A 2 30.42 -33.23 43.28
N ASP A 3 30.17 -32.37 42.27
CA ASP A 3 28.80 -32.00 41.97
C ASP A 3 28.69 -31.45 40.53
N SER A 4 28.08 -32.25 39.66
CA SER A 4 27.70 -31.87 38.30
C SER A 4 26.18 -31.69 38.30
N ARG A 5 25.71 -30.46 38.11
CA ARG A 5 24.30 -30.19 37.81
C ARG A 5 24.13 -29.80 36.35
N PRO A 6 23.39 -30.58 35.55
CA PRO A 6 22.87 -30.15 34.26
C PRO A 6 21.47 -29.56 34.44
N ASP A 7 21.27 -28.30 34.08
CA ASP A 7 19.92 -27.72 33.95
C ASP A 7 19.36 -27.95 32.55
N ALA A 8 18.10 -28.36 32.54
CA ALA A 8 17.37 -29.01 31.46
C ALA A 8 17.00 -28.09 30.27
N PRO A 9 16.78 -28.66 29.07
CA PRO A 9 16.24 -27.92 27.93
C PRO A 9 14.74 -27.60 28.08
N ALA A 10 14.36 -26.41 27.61
CA ALA A 10 12.99 -25.93 27.57
C ALA A 10 12.09 -26.82 26.70
N ALA A 11 10.98 -27.26 27.28
CA ALA A 11 9.94 -28.03 26.61
C ALA A 11 9.21 -27.17 25.56
N LEU A 12 9.15 -27.66 24.32
CA LEU A 12 8.25 -27.15 23.29
C LEU A 12 6.85 -27.77 23.48
N PRO A 13 5.77 -27.03 23.18
CA PRO A 13 4.41 -27.57 23.26
C PRO A 13 4.17 -28.61 22.16
N HIS A 14 3.90 -29.84 22.58
CA HIS A 14 3.25 -30.88 21.77
C HIS A 14 1.89 -30.35 21.29
N ARG A 15 1.71 -30.24 19.98
CA ARG A 15 0.38 -30.13 19.37
C ARG A 15 0.24 -31.23 18.34
N ASP A 16 -0.25 -32.36 18.82
CA ASP A 16 -0.84 -33.39 17.99
C ASP A 16 -2.10 -32.81 17.34
N GLN A 17 -2.14 -32.80 16.00
CA GLN A 17 -3.40 -32.94 15.26
C GLN A 17 -3.13 -33.40 13.82
N ASN A 18 -3.35 -34.70 13.65
CA ASN A 18 -3.63 -35.38 12.40
C ASN A 18 -4.74 -34.65 11.61
N PHE A 19 -4.48 -34.31 10.35
CA PHE A 19 -5.52 -34.29 9.32
C PHE A 19 -4.95 -34.73 7.98
N GLY A 20 -5.35 -35.95 7.59
CA GLY A 20 -5.90 -36.23 6.27
C GLY A 20 -5.02 -35.99 5.06
N VAL A 21 -4.28 -37.04 4.68
CA VAL A 21 -3.92 -37.32 3.29
C VAL A 21 -5.18 -37.27 2.42
N LEU A 22 -5.24 -36.36 1.45
CA LEU A 22 -6.11 -36.54 0.29
C LEU A 22 -5.29 -36.47 -1.00
N ILE A 23 -5.47 -37.53 -1.76
CA ILE A 23 -4.73 -37.96 -2.92
C ILE A 23 -4.99 -37.04 -4.13
N VAL A 24 -3.91 -36.85 -4.87
CA VAL A 24 -3.79 -36.27 -6.21
C VAL A 24 -4.86 -36.80 -7.16
N THR A 25 -5.53 -35.92 -7.90
CA THR A 25 -6.09 -36.26 -9.22
C THR A 25 -5.81 -35.13 -10.20
N ILE A 26 -4.79 -35.36 -11.01
CA ILE A 26 -4.46 -34.61 -12.21
C ILE A 26 -5.48 -34.99 -13.29
N CYS A 27 -6.17 -34.01 -13.87
CA CYS A 27 -6.81 -34.15 -15.17
C CYS A 27 -6.46 -32.93 -16.02
N LEU A 28 -5.38 -33.10 -16.80
CA LEU A 28 -5.11 -32.31 -17.98
C LEU A 28 -6.22 -32.54 -19.01
N ALA A 29 -6.89 -31.47 -19.43
CA ALA A 29 -7.46 -31.36 -20.76
C ALA A 29 -7.59 -29.88 -21.16
N LEU A 30 -6.64 -29.40 -21.96
CA LEU A 30 -6.83 -28.29 -22.89
C LEU A 30 -7.25 -28.90 -24.22
N PRO A 31 -8.19 -28.26 -24.96
CA PRO A 31 -7.69 -27.40 -26.02
C PRO A 31 -8.40 -26.04 -26.14
N LEU A 32 -7.68 -25.18 -26.85
CA LEU A 32 -7.95 -23.80 -27.20
C LEU A 32 -9.25 -23.60 -27.99
N ALA A 33 -10.12 -22.73 -27.47
CA ALA A 33 -10.97 -21.80 -28.21
C ALA A 33 -11.16 -20.59 -27.28
N GLY A 34 -10.66 -19.37 -27.55
CA GLY A 34 -10.58 -18.73 -28.86
C GLY A 34 -11.88 -17.99 -29.18
N CYS A 35 -12.43 -17.21 -28.24
CA CYS A 35 -13.23 -16.03 -28.56
C CYS A 35 -13.09 -15.02 -27.42
N ASP A 36 -12.09 -14.20 -27.62
CA ASP A 36 -11.86 -12.90 -27.03
C ASP A 36 -13.17 -12.09 -27.04
N ARG A 37 -13.88 -12.02 -25.90
CA ARG A 37 -14.80 -10.91 -25.64
C ARG A 37 -13.98 -9.82 -24.96
N PHE A 38 -13.10 -9.22 -25.77
CA PHE A 38 -12.76 -7.82 -25.62
C PHE A 38 -14.09 -7.05 -25.63
N ARG A 39 -14.58 -6.73 -24.44
CA ARG A 39 -15.63 -5.74 -24.26
C ARG A 39 -14.98 -4.37 -24.46
N SER A 40 -14.58 -4.08 -25.70
CA SER A 40 -14.25 -2.75 -26.18
C SER A 40 -15.55 -1.99 -26.42
N GLY A 41 -16.31 -1.76 -25.35
CA GLY A 41 -17.12 -0.55 -25.27
C GLY A 41 -16.18 0.60 -24.89
N PRO A 42 -16.42 1.84 -25.35
CA PRO A 42 -15.76 2.98 -24.73
C PRO A 42 -15.93 2.85 -23.21
N PRO A 43 -14.91 3.15 -22.38
CA PRO A 43 -15.12 3.19 -20.94
C PRO A 43 -16.30 4.14 -20.74
N THR A 44 -17.44 3.61 -20.28
CA THR A 44 -18.56 4.44 -19.86
C THR A 44 -17.97 5.30 -18.78
N ALA A 45 -17.65 6.55 -19.14
CA ALA A 45 -17.11 7.51 -18.20
C ALA A 45 -18.08 7.48 -17.01
N SER A 46 -17.56 7.09 -15.85
CA SER A 46 -18.35 7.07 -14.64
C SER A 46 -19.07 8.39 -14.49
N THR A 47 -20.34 8.34 -14.10
CA THR A 47 -21.17 9.52 -13.89
C THR A 47 -20.51 10.50 -12.90
N ALA A 48 -19.68 9.98 -11.97
CA ALA A 48 -18.89 10.79 -11.06
C ALA A 48 -17.84 11.63 -11.81
N CYS A 49 -17.07 11.02 -12.72
CA CYS A 49 -16.10 11.77 -13.53
C CYS A 49 -16.74 12.70 -14.56
N ALA A 50 -17.94 12.39 -15.05
CA ALA A 50 -18.70 13.30 -15.91
C ALA A 50 -19.10 14.60 -15.19
N GLN A 51 -19.27 14.55 -13.87
CA GLN A 51 -19.62 15.69 -13.02
C GLN A 51 -18.42 16.24 -12.22
N ALA A 52 -17.22 15.70 -12.45
CA ALA A 52 -16.02 16.15 -11.75
C ALA A 52 -15.71 17.61 -12.08
N GLY A 53 -15.39 18.39 -11.05
CA GLY A 53 -15.20 19.83 -11.12
C GLY A 53 -16.42 20.65 -10.73
N THR A 54 -17.66 20.16 -10.92
CA THR A 54 -18.88 20.96 -10.60
C THR A 54 -19.31 20.80 -9.14
N SER A 55 -19.20 19.59 -8.58
CA SER A 55 -19.44 19.33 -7.16
C SER A 55 -18.21 18.76 -6.47
N LEU A 56 -18.11 19.01 -5.17
CA LEU A 56 -17.03 18.53 -4.33
C LEU A 56 -17.03 17.00 -4.27
N ALA A 57 -18.20 16.42 -4.04
CA ALA A 57 -18.39 14.97 -3.94
C ALA A 57 -18.00 14.25 -5.24
N ALA A 58 -18.51 14.71 -6.41
CA ALA A 58 -18.18 14.09 -7.69
C ALA A 58 -16.68 14.19 -8.03
N THR A 59 -16.05 15.32 -7.67
CA THR A 59 -14.60 15.50 -7.86
C THR A 59 -13.79 14.52 -7.00
N PHE A 60 -14.19 14.33 -5.74
CA PHE A 60 -13.57 13.36 -4.85
C PHE A 60 -13.73 11.92 -5.36
N ASP A 61 -14.94 11.54 -5.77
CA ASP A 61 -15.20 10.19 -6.28
C ASP A 61 -14.41 9.92 -7.56
N CYS A 62 -14.35 10.90 -8.48
CA CYS A 62 -13.56 10.78 -9.70
C CYS A 62 -12.05 10.65 -9.43
N LEU A 63 -11.51 11.41 -8.46
CA LEU A 63 -10.11 11.25 -8.03
C LEU A 63 -9.84 9.84 -7.49
N ARG A 64 -10.77 9.28 -6.70
CA ARG A 64 -10.62 7.92 -6.16
C ARG A 64 -10.72 6.86 -7.25
N GLU A 65 -11.63 7.03 -8.19
CA GLU A 65 -11.80 6.13 -9.34
C GLU A 65 -10.54 6.10 -10.22
N HIS A 66 -10.06 7.28 -10.65
CA HIS A 66 -8.82 7.37 -11.42
C HIS A 66 -7.61 6.78 -10.67
N TYR A 67 -7.54 6.93 -9.34
CA TYR A 67 -6.48 6.30 -8.57
C TYR A 67 -6.62 4.78 -8.51
N ALA A 68 -7.84 4.24 -8.34
CA ALA A 68 -8.10 2.81 -8.35
C ALA A 68 -7.67 2.16 -9.68
N ASP A 69 -7.86 2.86 -10.79
CA ASP A 69 -7.46 2.43 -12.13
C ASP A 69 -5.98 2.73 -12.46
N ARG A 70 -5.20 3.26 -11.51
CA ARG A 70 -3.82 3.74 -11.72
C ARG A 70 -3.70 4.79 -12.83
N GLY A 71 -4.77 5.53 -13.11
CA GLY A 71 -4.87 6.60 -14.10
C GLY A 71 -4.28 7.93 -13.61
N TYR A 72 -3.02 7.96 -13.17
CA TYR A 72 -2.41 9.14 -12.54
C TYR A 72 -2.44 10.41 -13.40
N ALA A 73 -2.35 10.27 -14.73
CA ALA A 73 -2.44 11.39 -15.64
C ALA A 73 -3.80 12.11 -15.52
N ALA A 74 -4.88 11.34 -15.32
CA ALA A 74 -6.24 11.86 -15.19
C ALA A 74 -6.51 12.56 -13.85
N LEU A 75 -5.67 12.34 -12.82
CA LEU A 75 -5.75 13.06 -11.55
C LEU A 75 -5.28 14.51 -11.65
N THR A 76 -4.31 14.77 -12.54
CA THR A 76 -3.65 16.06 -12.78
C THR A 76 -4.60 17.28 -12.74
N PRO A 77 -5.70 17.33 -13.52
CA PRO A 77 -6.58 18.50 -13.56
C PRO A 77 -7.32 18.77 -12.24
N TYR A 78 -7.43 17.79 -11.34
CA TYR A 78 -8.21 17.87 -10.10
C TYR A 78 -7.32 17.99 -8.85
N ILE A 79 -6.03 18.24 -9.02
CA ILE A 79 -5.07 18.48 -7.93
C ILE A 79 -4.52 19.90 -8.04
N ALA A 80 -4.45 20.57 -6.89
CA ALA A 80 -3.79 21.87 -6.69
C ALA A 80 -2.42 21.93 -7.41
N PRO A 81 -2.19 22.92 -8.30
CA PRO A 81 -0.99 22.99 -9.12
C PRO A 81 0.32 22.92 -8.33
N GLU A 82 0.39 23.56 -7.16
CA GLU A 82 1.59 23.62 -6.33
C GLU A 82 2.01 22.27 -5.72
N SER A 83 1.06 21.36 -5.49
CA SER A 83 1.32 20.05 -4.87
C SER A 83 1.28 18.90 -5.87
N ARG A 84 0.75 19.13 -7.08
CA ARG A 84 0.50 18.12 -8.11
C ARG A 84 1.68 17.19 -8.37
N LYS A 85 2.84 17.74 -8.74
CA LYS A 85 4.01 16.93 -9.05
C LYS A 85 4.41 16.04 -7.87
N ARG A 86 4.49 16.61 -6.67
CA ARG A 86 4.92 15.90 -5.46
C ARG A 86 3.94 14.78 -5.07
N LEU A 87 2.63 15.05 -5.17
CA LEU A 87 1.62 14.04 -4.89
C LEU A 87 1.69 12.89 -5.89
N LEU A 88 1.75 13.18 -7.20
CA LEU A 88 1.84 12.14 -8.23
C LEU A 88 3.12 11.30 -8.09
N ASP A 89 4.26 11.94 -7.82
CA ASP A 89 5.52 11.26 -7.54
C ASP A 89 5.42 10.32 -6.33
N LEU A 90 4.71 10.74 -5.28
CA LEU A 90 4.46 9.94 -4.08
C LEU A 90 3.55 8.75 -4.37
N LEU A 91 2.44 8.95 -5.08
CA LEU A 91 1.52 7.86 -5.41
C LEU A 91 2.22 6.77 -6.24
N LEU A 92 3.02 7.16 -7.24
CA LEU A 92 3.85 6.23 -8.02
C LEU A 92 4.89 5.50 -7.16
N ALA A 93 5.51 6.22 -6.21
CA ALA A 93 6.46 5.63 -5.28
C ALA A 93 5.81 4.57 -4.38
N VAL A 94 4.59 4.81 -3.90
CA VAL A 94 3.86 3.86 -3.07
C VAL A 94 3.42 2.64 -3.86
N ASP A 95 2.93 2.80 -5.08
CA ASP A 95 2.62 1.65 -5.94
C ASP A 95 3.86 0.77 -6.21
N THR A 96 5.01 1.40 -6.42
CA THR A 96 6.31 0.70 -6.53
C THR A 96 6.65 -0.07 -5.24
N LEU A 97 6.47 0.57 -4.09
CA LEU A 97 6.69 -0.05 -2.79
C LEU A 97 5.77 -1.27 -2.56
N LEU A 98 4.48 -1.15 -2.89
CA LEU A 98 3.51 -2.23 -2.70
C LEU A 98 3.78 -3.42 -3.63
N ALA A 99 4.23 -3.15 -4.86
CA ALA A 99 4.69 -4.20 -5.77
C ALA A 99 5.93 -4.93 -5.20
N ALA A 100 6.93 -4.19 -4.73
CA ALA A 100 8.13 -4.76 -4.11
C ALA A 100 7.81 -5.55 -2.82
N ASN A 101 6.88 -5.05 -2.01
CA ASN A 101 6.36 -5.72 -0.81
C ASN A 101 5.72 -7.06 -1.15
N SER A 102 4.81 -7.08 -2.13
CA SER A 102 4.19 -8.32 -2.60
C SER A 102 5.22 -9.32 -3.17
N GLY A 103 6.21 -8.83 -3.92
CA GLY A 103 7.30 -9.66 -4.44
C GLY A 103 8.13 -10.29 -3.32
N THR A 104 8.48 -9.50 -2.31
CA THR A 104 9.22 -9.94 -1.14
C THR A 104 8.44 -10.99 -0.34
N GLN A 105 7.15 -10.76 -0.08
CA GLN A 105 6.31 -11.74 0.62
C GLN A 105 6.25 -13.09 -0.12
N LYS A 106 6.17 -13.07 -1.45
CA LYS A 106 6.23 -14.31 -2.27
C LYS A 106 7.58 -15.00 -2.13
N ALA A 107 8.68 -14.25 -2.15
CA ALA A 107 10.01 -14.81 -1.98
C ALA A 107 10.21 -15.39 -0.57
N ILE A 108 9.68 -14.75 0.48
CA ILE A 108 9.69 -15.27 1.85
C ILE A 108 8.96 -16.61 1.94
N ARG A 109 7.73 -16.71 1.41
CA ARG A 109 6.98 -17.98 1.38
C ARG A 109 7.75 -19.13 0.75
N THR A 110 8.59 -18.81 -0.24
CA THR A 110 9.37 -19.81 -0.98
C THR A 110 10.66 -20.18 -0.23
N ALA A 111 11.41 -19.19 0.25
CA ALA A 111 12.73 -19.39 0.85
C ALA A 111 12.71 -19.75 2.34
N CYS A 112 11.62 -19.41 3.06
CA CYS A 112 11.46 -19.63 4.50
C CYS A 112 9.98 -19.92 4.86
N PRO A 113 9.45 -21.12 4.57
CA PRO A 113 8.05 -21.45 4.78
C PRO A 113 7.59 -21.42 6.26
N GLU A 114 8.55 -21.51 7.20
CA GLU A 114 8.30 -21.47 8.64
C GLU A 114 7.85 -20.10 9.15
N VAL A 115 8.09 -19.04 8.38
CA VAL A 115 7.79 -17.66 8.78
C VAL A 115 6.57 -17.15 8.04
N ASP A 116 5.63 -16.57 8.79
CA ASP A 116 4.51 -15.83 8.22
C ASP A 116 5.01 -14.56 7.51
N PRO A 117 4.84 -14.43 6.17
CA PRO A 117 5.26 -13.24 5.43
C PRO A 117 4.52 -11.96 5.86
N HIS A 118 3.35 -12.08 6.50
CA HIS A 118 2.57 -10.93 6.97
C HIS A 118 3.30 -10.15 8.08
N CYS A 119 4.26 -10.76 8.80
CA CYS A 119 5.11 -10.05 9.75
C CYS A 119 5.98 -8.95 9.10
N PHE A 120 6.16 -8.99 7.79
CA PHE A 120 6.93 -8.01 7.02
C PHE A 120 6.05 -7.15 6.11
N ASP A 121 4.72 -7.21 6.27
CA ASP A 121 3.80 -6.49 5.40
C ASP A 121 3.84 -4.98 5.64
N LEU A 122 4.00 -4.24 4.54
CA LEU A 122 3.99 -2.78 4.52
C LEU A 122 2.72 -2.19 3.88
N THR A 123 1.69 -3.00 3.61
CA THR A 123 0.41 -2.53 3.06
C THR A 123 -0.25 -1.43 3.88
N ALA A 124 -0.08 -1.43 5.20
CA ALA A 124 -0.58 -0.38 6.10
C ALA A 124 -0.07 1.04 5.77
N LEU A 125 1.06 1.17 5.03
CA LEU A 125 1.53 2.49 4.57
C LEU A 125 0.58 3.12 3.54
N ARG A 126 -0.24 2.32 2.86
CA ARG A 126 -1.25 2.82 1.92
C ARG A 126 -2.34 3.62 2.64
N ASP A 127 -2.65 3.27 3.88
CA ASP A 127 -3.69 3.95 4.66
C ASP A 127 -3.27 5.35 5.11
N SER A 128 -1.98 5.66 5.03
CA SER A 128 -1.44 6.99 5.30
C SER A 128 -1.54 7.97 4.12
N LEU A 129 -2.25 7.63 3.04
CA LEU A 129 -2.34 8.43 1.81
C LEU A 129 -3.58 9.35 1.72
N ASP A 130 -4.10 9.79 2.85
CA ASP A 130 -5.25 10.70 2.94
C ASP A 130 -6.39 10.28 1.98
N LEU A 131 -6.71 11.10 0.96
CA LEU A 131 -7.75 10.84 -0.05
C LEU A 131 -7.61 9.48 -0.75
N PHE A 132 -6.38 8.97 -0.86
CA PHE A 132 -6.04 7.74 -1.57
C PHE A 132 -5.84 6.54 -0.63
N ALA A 133 -6.11 6.71 0.68
CA ALA A 133 -6.18 5.60 1.62
C ALA A 133 -7.16 4.52 1.12
N ARG A 134 -6.81 3.25 1.37
CA ARG A 134 -7.57 2.11 0.87
C ARG A 134 -8.97 2.09 1.48
N ASP A 135 -9.02 2.06 2.80
CA ASP A 135 -10.24 1.87 3.58
C ASP A 135 -10.81 3.21 4.05
N LEU A 136 -11.08 4.11 3.10
CA LEU A 136 -11.58 5.45 3.38
C LEU A 136 -13.11 5.53 3.24
N GLN A 137 -13.79 5.95 4.31
CA GLN A 137 -15.23 6.13 4.37
C GLN A 137 -15.58 7.62 4.54
N VAL A 138 -16.33 8.19 3.61
CA VAL A 138 -16.82 9.57 3.75
C VAL A 138 -17.90 9.63 4.83
N ILE A 139 -17.74 10.58 5.76
CA ILE A 139 -18.73 10.86 6.80
C ILE A 139 -19.64 12.01 6.35
N ARG A 140 -19.04 13.09 5.85
CA ARG A 140 -19.75 14.30 5.39
C ARG A 140 -18.89 15.09 4.43
N HIS A 141 -19.54 15.90 3.60
CA HIS A 141 -18.91 16.92 2.77
C HIS A 141 -19.57 18.27 3.05
N GLU A 142 -18.77 19.34 2.99
CA GLU A 142 -19.21 20.72 3.20
C GLU A 142 -18.64 21.58 2.07
N GLU A 143 -19.51 22.33 1.39
CA GLU A 143 -19.13 23.30 0.35
C GLU A 143 -19.43 24.72 0.86
N ASN A 144 -18.38 25.52 1.03
CA ASN A 144 -18.45 26.90 1.52
C ASN A 144 -17.84 27.84 0.48
N GLY A 145 -18.64 28.25 -0.50
CA GLY A 145 -18.20 29.14 -1.57
C GLY A 145 -17.09 28.52 -2.42
N ASN A 146 -15.85 28.98 -2.22
CA ASN A 146 -14.67 28.48 -2.93
C ASN A 146 -13.88 27.44 -2.13
N ASP A 147 -14.26 27.13 -0.89
CA ASP A 147 -13.58 26.16 -0.05
C ASP A 147 -14.49 24.97 0.23
N GLY A 148 -13.91 23.77 0.23
CA GLY A 148 -14.64 22.52 0.39
C GLY A 148 -13.89 21.60 1.32
N THR A 149 -14.62 20.91 2.20
CA THR A 149 -14.03 19.92 3.10
C THR A 149 -14.80 18.61 3.03
N ILE A 150 -14.08 17.51 2.83
CA ILE A 150 -14.61 16.16 3.00
C ILE A 150 -14.05 15.60 4.30
N THR A 151 -14.94 15.34 5.25
CA THR A 151 -14.59 14.62 6.48
C THR A 151 -14.74 13.12 6.19
N ALA A 152 -13.66 12.37 6.40
CA ALA A 152 -13.64 10.93 6.17
C ALA A 152 -13.00 10.19 7.35
N ARG A 153 -13.27 8.89 7.45
CA ARG A 153 -12.63 7.96 8.38
C ARG A 153 -11.77 6.99 7.59
N ILE A 154 -10.56 6.71 8.07
CA ILE A 154 -9.71 5.64 7.51
C ILE A 154 -9.82 4.42 8.44
N GLY A 155 -10.25 3.27 7.93
CA GLY A 155 -10.49 2.05 8.70
C GLY A 155 -11.77 2.09 9.55
N THR A 156 -12.18 0.94 10.09
CA THR A 156 -13.45 0.79 10.83
C THR A 156 -13.45 1.56 12.15
N GLU A 157 -12.33 1.54 12.89
CA GLU A 157 -12.14 2.26 14.16
C GLU A 157 -11.11 3.39 14.03
N GLY A 158 -10.68 3.70 12.82
CA GLY A 158 -9.50 4.54 12.63
C GLY A 158 -9.77 6.04 12.60
N LYS A 159 -8.71 6.77 12.27
CA LYS A 159 -8.63 8.22 12.43
C LYS A 159 -9.62 8.94 11.50
N VAL A 160 -10.33 9.92 12.05
CA VAL A 160 -11.08 10.91 11.26
C VAL A 160 -10.10 11.93 10.67
N ILE A 161 -10.21 12.17 9.37
CA ILE A 161 -9.38 13.11 8.63
C ILE A 161 -10.25 14.11 7.87
N HIS A 162 -9.67 15.27 7.57
CA HIS A 162 -10.32 16.36 6.83
C HIS A 162 -9.54 16.61 5.53
N LEU A 163 -10.16 16.26 4.41
CA LEU A 163 -9.61 16.45 3.08
C LEU A 163 -10.06 17.82 2.57
N ARG A 164 -9.08 18.66 2.22
CA ARG A 164 -9.34 20.03 1.76
C ARG A 164 -9.44 20.09 0.25
N PHE A 165 -10.39 20.87 -0.21
CA PHE A 165 -10.60 21.18 -1.61
C PHE A 165 -10.82 22.68 -1.74
N ARG A 166 -10.51 23.21 -2.91
CA ARG A 166 -10.84 24.60 -3.26
C ARG A 166 -11.28 24.72 -4.70
N ARG A 167 -12.02 25.76 -5.03
CA ARG A 167 -12.39 26.10 -6.40
C ARG A 167 -11.27 26.89 -7.05
N GLU A 168 -10.74 26.37 -8.16
CA GLU A 168 -9.78 27.04 -9.04
C GLU A 168 -10.32 27.03 -10.47
N ALA A 169 -10.35 28.20 -11.12
CA ALA A 169 -10.84 28.32 -12.49
C ALA A 169 -12.20 27.63 -12.74
N GLY A 170 -13.13 27.78 -11.78
CA GLY A 170 -14.49 27.24 -11.86
C GLY A 170 -14.63 25.74 -11.58
N LYS A 171 -13.56 25.06 -11.12
CA LYS A 171 -13.60 23.64 -10.76
C LYS A 171 -13.05 23.36 -9.36
N TRP A 172 -13.59 22.34 -8.70
CA TRP A 172 -13.00 21.82 -7.47
C TRP A 172 -11.66 21.13 -7.74
N VAL A 173 -10.66 21.42 -6.90
CA VAL A 173 -9.36 20.75 -6.87
C VAL A 173 -9.01 20.30 -5.46
N TYR A 174 -8.43 19.13 -5.32
CA TYR A 174 -7.90 18.61 -4.06
C TYR A 174 -6.64 19.37 -3.67
N VAL A 175 -6.57 19.78 -2.41
CA VAL A 175 -5.43 20.47 -1.79
C VAL A 175 -4.81 19.51 -0.77
N PRO A 176 -3.75 18.77 -1.15
CA PRO A 176 -3.08 17.86 -0.24
C PRO A 176 -2.54 18.57 0.99
N GLY A 177 -2.39 17.83 2.09
CA GLY A 177 -1.58 18.26 3.22
C GLY A 177 -0.14 18.58 2.82
N HIS A 178 0.66 19.03 3.78
CA HIS A 178 2.08 19.27 3.53
C HIS A 178 2.78 17.97 3.08
N LEU A 179 3.36 17.97 1.88
CA LEU A 179 4.15 16.85 1.36
C LEU A 179 5.63 17.21 1.45
N ALA A 180 6.38 16.47 2.28
CA ALA A 180 7.83 16.66 2.39
C ALA A 180 8.50 16.43 1.01
N PRO A 181 9.42 17.31 0.56
CA PRO A 181 9.98 17.25 -0.80
C PRO A 181 10.65 15.93 -1.17
N ASP A 182 11.19 15.21 -0.19
CA ASP A 182 11.93 13.96 -0.35
C ASP A 182 11.11 12.72 0.06
N LEU A 183 9.82 12.87 0.36
CA LEU A 183 8.99 11.75 0.80
C LEU A 183 8.91 10.64 -0.25
N ALA A 184 8.68 11.01 -1.51
CA ALA A 184 8.60 10.06 -2.62
C ALA A 184 9.92 9.29 -2.82
N SER A 185 11.08 9.96 -2.72
CA SER A 185 12.37 9.29 -2.84
C SER A 185 12.63 8.35 -1.66
N ARG A 186 12.27 8.73 -0.42
CA ARG A 186 12.37 7.86 0.76
C ARG A 186 11.49 6.61 0.63
N VAL A 187 10.28 6.73 0.10
CA VAL A 187 9.40 5.58 -0.18
C VAL A 187 10.05 4.65 -1.21
N ARG A 188 10.61 5.20 -2.30
CA ARG A 188 11.35 4.41 -3.30
C ARG A 188 12.58 3.73 -2.71
N ASP A 189 13.26 4.35 -1.74
CA ASP A 189 14.38 3.71 -1.05
C ASP A 189 13.94 2.42 -0.35
N VAL A 190 12.82 2.46 0.37
CA VAL A 190 12.24 1.28 1.03
C VAL A 190 11.93 0.20 0.00
N ALA A 191 11.28 0.56 -1.11
CA ALA A 191 10.99 -0.36 -2.22
C ALA A 191 12.27 -1.04 -2.75
N ARG A 192 13.33 -0.26 -3.01
CA ARG A 192 14.63 -0.80 -3.42
C ARG A 192 15.26 -1.73 -2.37
N GLY A 193 15.00 -1.48 -1.08
CA GLY A 193 15.41 -2.37 0.00
C GLY A 193 14.74 -3.75 -0.09
N LEU A 194 13.43 -3.74 -0.33
CA LEU A 194 12.61 -4.94 -0.53
C LEU A 194 13.01 -5.71 -1.79
N ASP A 195 13.23 -5.02 -2.92
CA ASP A 195 13.69 -5.67 -4.16
C ASP A 195 15.04 -6.38 -3.97
N ARG A 196 15.98 -5.73 -3.26
CA ARG A 196 17.28 -6.36 -2.94
C ARG A 196 17.12 -7.57 -2.04
N MET A 197 16.21 -7.52 -1.07
CA MET A 197 15.89 -8.66 -0.21
C MET A 197 15.27 -9.79 -1.03
N THR A 198 14.31 -9.47 -1.91
CA THR A 198 13.69 -10.42 -2.85
C THR A 198 14.74 -11.13 -3.71
N LEU A 199 15.73 -10.41 -4.23
CA LEU A 199 16.82 -10.99 -5.02
C LEU A 199 17.66 -11.99 -4.21
N VAL A 200 18.01 -11.64 -2.96
CA VAL A 200 18.77 -12.53 -2.07
C VAL A 200 17.97 -13.79 -1.76
N LEU A 201 16.69 -13.64 -1.41
CA LEU A 201 15.80 -14.76 -1.10
C LEU A 201 15.58 -15.67 -2.31
N SER A 202 15.45 -15.10 -3.50
CA SER A 202 15.25 -15.88 -4.74
C SER A 202 16.49 -16.68 -5.15
N ASN A 203 17.69 -16.20 -4.79
CA ASN A 203 18.96 -16.87 -5.07
C ASN A 203 19.39 -17.84 -3.97
N THR A 204 18.73 -17.81 -2.80
CA THR A 204 19.05 -18.67 -1.66
C THR A 204 18.06 -19.81 -1.60
N LYS A 205 18.54 -21.07 -1.69
CA LYS A 205 17.64 -22.24 -1.71
C LYS A 205 16.75 -22.34 -0.47
N GLN A 206 17.31 -22.09 0.72
CA GLN A 206 16.61 -22.00 1.99
C GLN A 206 17.32 -21.01 2.90
N ILE A 207 16.57 -20.13 3.57
CA ILE A 207 17.08 -19.22 4.58
C ILE A 207 16.44 -19.55 5.93
N THR A 208 17.22 -19.50 7.00
CA THR A 208 16.68 -19.71 8.35
C THR A 208 15.90 -18.46 8.81
N PRO A 209 14.93 -18.60 9.74
CA PRO A 209 14.20 -17.45 10.26
C PRO A 209 15.10 -16.32 10.82
N PRO A 210 16.19 -16.58 11.59
CA PRO A 210 17.12 -15.54 12.01
C PRO A 210 17.87 -14.87 10.84
N GLY A 211 18.20 -15.64 9.79
CA GLY A 211 18.81 -15.11 8.58
C GLY A 211 17.86 -14.16 7.85
N LEU A 212 16.58 -14.53 7.73
CA LEU A 212 15.54 -13.68 7.14
C LEU A 212 15.37 -12.36 7.91
N ALA A 213 15.30 -12.43 9.24
CA ALA A 213 15.19 -11.25 10.10
C ALA A 213 16.39 -10.30 9.90
N ARG A 214 17.60 -10.86 9.82
CA ARG A 214 18.84 -10.10 9.58
C ARG A 214 18.83 -9.42 8.21
N GLU A 215 18.40 -10.10 7.14
CA GLU A 215 18.29 -9.48 5.82
C GLU A 215 17.32 -8.29 5.81
N TYR A 216 16.18 -8.42 6.51
CA TYR A 216 15.22 -7.32 6.66
C TYR A 216 15.80 -6.15 7.47
N GLU A 217 16.45 -6.43 8.60
CA GLU A 217 17.10 -5.43 9.46
C GLU A 217 18.19 -4.64 8.73
N ILE A 218 18.96 -5.29 7.86
CA ILE A 218 20.02 -4.62 7.10
C ILE A 218 19.44 -3.79 5.94
N ARG A 219 18.49 -4.35 5.19
CA ARG A 219 18.07 -3.79 3.90
C ARG A 219 16.89 -2.83 4.00
N VAL A 220 15.93 -3.12 4.87
CA VAL A 220 14.61 -2.45 4.90
C VAL A 220 14.47 -1.55 6.12
N GLN A 221 14.75 -2.06 7.32
CA GLN A 221 14.50 -1.35 8.58
C GLN A 221 15.18 0.03 8.71
N PRO A 222 16.43 0.26 8.25
CA PRO A 222 17.06 1.58 8.35
C PRO A 222 16.35 2.61 7.48
N LYS A 223 15.76 2.17 6.37
CA LYS A 223 15.02 3.03 5.43
C LYS A 223 13.65 3.36 5.98
N LEU A 224 12.96 2.37 6.57
CA LEU A 224 11.71 2.60 7.29
C LEU A 224 11.89 3.59 8.45
N ARG A 225 12.97 3.49 9.22
CA ARG A 225 13.27 4.46 10.29
C ARG A 225 13.40 5.88 9.75
N ARG A 226 14.12 6.05 8.63
CA ARG A 226 14.27 7.36 7.95
C ARG A 226 12.97 7.88 7.36
N LEU A 227 12.10 7.00 6.87
CA LEU A 227 10.78 7.36 6.36
C LEU A 227 9.87 7.84 7.49
N ARG A 228 9.83 7.10 8.61
CA ARG A 228 9.05 7.46 9.81
C ARG A 228 9.50 8.79 10.41
N ALA A 229 10.81 9.00 10.55
CA ALA A 229 11.36 10.25 11.04
C ALA A 229 10.93 11.45 10.18
N ALA A 230 10.90 11.29 8.85
CA ALA A 230 10.44 12.33 7.94
C ALA A 230 8.93 12.63 8.08
N ALA A 231 8.12 11.60 8.36
CA ALA A 231 6.68 11.76 8.60
C ALA A 231 6.38 12.45 9.94
N THR A 232 7.15 12.18 11.00
CA THR A 232 6.95 12.78 12.33
C THR A 232 7.44 14.23 12.42
N SER A 233 8.38 14.65 11.58
CA SER A 233 8.88 16.03 11.56
C SER A 233 7.95 17.01 10.82
N GLN A 234 6.76 16.58 10.41
CA GLN A 234 5.76 17.46 9.82
C GLN A 234 5.15 18.35 10.92
N PRO A 235 5.21 19.68 10.80
CA PRO A 235 4.55 20.57 11.75
C PRO A 235 3.05 20.27 11.74
N ALA A 236 2.46 20.14 12.94
CA ALA A 236 1.03 20.03 13.10
C ALA A 236 0.37 21.20 12.35
N SER A 237 -0.36 20.87 11.29
CA SER A 237 -1.08 21.87 10.51
C SER A 237 -2.10 22.52 11.45
N SER A 238 -1.81 23.76 11.83
CA SER A 238 -2.67 24.62 12.63
C SER A 238 -3.80 25.17 11.77
#